data_AF-A0A6I7QLI0-F1
#
_entry.id   AF-A0A6I7QLI0-F1
#
_cell.length_a   1.000
_cell.length_b   1.000
_cell.length_c   1.000
_cell.angle_alpha   90.00
_cell.angle_beta   90.00
_cell.angle_gamma   90.00
#
_symmetry.space_group_name_H-M   'P 1'
#
loop_
_entity.id
_entity.type
_entity.pdbx_description
1 polymer ?
#
loop_
_entity_poly.entity_id
_entity_poly.type
_entity_poly.pdbx_seq_one_letter_code
_entity_poly.pdbx_strand_id
1 'polypeptide(L)' 'LNAKFLAAKIGMNPTLLSQYVQGHKKPSKKQTEKILHGIHQIGQELSEINLIYR' A
#
# COMPACT_ATOMS: atom_id res chain seq x y z
N LEU A 1 6.89 2.61 5.07
CA LEU A 1 5.69 1.84 4.68
C LEU A 1 6.11 0.42 4.32
N ASN A 2 5.58 -0.63 4.96
CA ASN A 2 5.98 -2.01 4.69
C ASN A 2 5.20 -2.55 3.47
N ALA A 3 5.90 -2.86 2.36
CA ALA A 3 5.28 -3.37 1.13
C ALA A 3 4.47 -4.67 1.37
N LYS A 4 4.91 -5.55 2.27
CA LYS A 4 4.17 -6.78 2.61
C LYS A 4 2.81 -6.48 3.25
N PHE A 5 2.76 -5.47 4.11
CA PHE A 5 1.52 -5.05 4.76
C PHE A 5 0.57 -4.38 3.75
N LEU A 6 1.08 -3.47 2.93
CA LEU A 6 0.30 -2.84 1.87
C LEU A 6 -0.28 -3.90 0.91
N ALA A 7 0.54 -4.88 0.50
CA ALA A 7 0.12 -5.98 -0.35
C ALA A 7 -1.05 -6.77 0.27
N ALA A 8 -0.96 -7.10 1.56
CA ALA A 8 -2.05 -7.79 2.25
C ALA A 8 -3.32 -6.94 2.30
N LYS A 9 -3.23 -5.65 2.68
CA LYS A 9 -4.37 -4.73 2.77
C LYS A 9 -5.12 -4.58 1.44
N ILE A 10 -4.39 -4.50 0.32
CA ILE A 10 -5.00 -4.35 -1.01
C ILE A 10 -5.30 -5.69 -1.68
N GLY A 11 -4.98 -6.85 -1.09
CA GLY A 11 -5.14 -8.14 -1.76
C GLY A 11 -4.27 -8.24 -3.02
N MET A 12 -2.99 -7.92 -2.90
CA MET A 12 -1.96 -8.08 -3.92
C MET A 12 -0.92 -9.10 -3.43
N ASN A 13 -0.33 -9.86 -4.35
CA ASN A 13 0.78 -10.74 -4.02
C ASN A 13 1.99 -9.91 -3.53
N PRO A 14 2.53 -10.17 -2.32
CA PRO A 14 3.65 -9.38 -1.76
C PRO A 14 4.91 -9.38 -2.63
N THR A 15 5.24 -10.51 -3.25
CA THR A 15 6.39 -10.63 -4.17
C THR A 15 6.18 -9.77 -5.40
N LEU A 16 4.97 -9.74 -5.96
CA LEU A 16 4.65 -8.88 -7.10
C LEU A 16 4.80 -7.40 -6.76
N LEU A 17 4.31 -6.97 -5.59
CA LEU A 17 4.47 -5.59 -5.15
C LEU A 17 5.95 -5.24 -4.92
N SER A 18 6.73 -6.17 -4.36
CA SER A 18 8.18 -5.99 -4.22
C SER A 18 8.87 -5.77 -5.57
N GLN A 19 8.47 -6.52 -6.61
CA GLN A 19 8.99 -6.34 -7.96
C GLN A 19 8.66 -4.97 -8.55
N TYR A 20 7.50 -4.39 -8.22
CA TYR A 20 7.16 -3.02 -8.62
C TYR A 20 8.00 -1.97 -7.89
N VAL A 21 8.15 -2.11 -6.57
CA VAL A 21 8.93 -1.18 -5.74
C VAL A 21 10.40 -1.16 -6.16
N GLN A 22 10.96 -2.32 -6.51
CA GLN A 22 12.34 -2.46 -6.96
C GLN A 22 12.55 -2.09 -8.44
N GLY A 23 11.48 -1.80 -9.18
CA GLY A 23 11.56 -1.49 -10.61
C GLY A 23 11.81 -2.70 -11.54
N HIS A 24 11.84 -3.93 -11.00
CA HIS A 24 11.97 -5.16 -11.80
C HIS A 24 10.77 -5.41 -12.71
N LYS A 25 9.58 -4.90 -12.33
CA LYS A 25 8.38 -4.93 -13.16
C LYS A 25 7.70 -3.57 -13.15
N LYS A 26 7.03 -3.25 -14.26
CA LYS A 26 6.17 -2.07 -14.35
C LYS A 26 4.71 -2.48 -14.08
N PRO A 27 4.02 -1.87 -13.10
CA PRO A 27 2.61 -2.12 -12.89
C PRO A 27 1.78 -1.62 -14.07
N SER A 28 0.68 -2.31 -14.37
CA SER A 28 -0.34 -1.78 -15.30
C SER A 28 -1.10 -0.62 -14.64
N LYS A 29 -1.82 0.19 -15.43
CA LYS A 29 -2.64 1.30 -14.91
C LYS A 29 -3.56 0.86 -13.76
N LYS A 30 -4.29 -0.25 -13.94
CA LYS A 30 -5.16 -0.83 -12.90
C LYS A 30 -4.42 -1.20 -11.63
N GLN A 31 -3.21 -1.75 -11.74
CA GLN A 31 -2.40 -2.10 -10.56
C GLN A 31 -1.86 -0.85 -9.87
N THR A 32 -1.44 0.17 -10.63
CA THR A 32 -1.03 1.47 -10.08
C THR A 32 -2.16 2.12 -9.31
N GLU A 33 -3.37 2.18 -9.88
CA GLU A 33 -4.56 2.72 -9.22
C GLU A 33 -4.87 1.97 -7.92
N LYS A 34 -4.81 0.64 -7.94
CA LYS A 34 -5.01 -0.22 -6.77
C LYS A 34 -3.99 0.06 -5.65
N ILE A 35 -2.71 0.25 -6.01
CA ILE A 35 -1.64 0.58 -5.06
C ILE A 35 -1.87 1.96 -4.46
N LEU A 36 -2.15 2.97 -5.30
CA LEU A 36 -2.40 4.34 -4.87
C LEU A 36 -3.61 4.43 -3.94
N HIS A 37 -4.70 3.75 -4.28
CA HIS A 37 -5.89 3.67 -3.42
C HIS A 37 -5.55 3.12 -2.04
N GLY A 38 -4.80 2.01 -1.96
CA GLY A 38 -4.38 1.45 -0.68
C GLY A 38 -3.50 2.39 0.14
N ILE A 39 -2.59 3.12 -0.50
CA ILE A 39 -1.76 4.13 0.16
C ILE A 39 -2.62 5.26 0.72
N HIS A 40 -3.57 5.78 -0.06
CA HIS A 40 -4.48 6.84 0.39
C HIS A 40 -5.36 6.39 1.55
N GLN A 41 -5.89 5.15 1.52
CA GLN A 41 -6.66 4.60 2.64
C GLN A 41 -5.82 4.51 3.93
N ILE A 42 -4.58 4.03 3.84
CA ILE A 42 -3.68 4.01 5.00
C ILE A 42 -3.41 5.43 5.51
N GLY A 43 -3.20 6.39 4.61
CA GLY A 43 -3.03 7.79 4.97
C GLY A 43 -4.23 8.34 5.73
N GLN A 44 -5.45 8.04 5.27
CA GLN A 44 -6.69 8.43 5.94
C GLN A 44 -6.78 7.79 7.33
N GLU A 45 -6.58 6.48 7.43
CA GLU A 45 -6.59 5.73 8.71
C GLU A 45 -5.59 6.33 9.71
N LEU A 46 -4.38 6.67 9.25
CA LEU A 46 -3.36 7.31 10.08
C LEU A 46 -3.74 8.73 10.50
N SER A 47 -4.39 9.50 9.63
CA SER A 47 -4.81 10.88 9.91
C SER A 47 -5.92 10.95 10.96
N GLU A 48 -6.70 9.89 11.09
CA GLU A 48 -7.81 9.78 12.06
C GLU A 48 -7.34 9.27 13.43
N ILE A 49 -6.08 8.83 13.55
CA ILE A 49 -5.52 8.37 14.83
C ILE A 49 -5.46 9.54 15.81
N ASN A 50 -6.21 9.41 16.91
CA ASN A 50 -6.10 10.27 18.06
C ASN A 50 -5.41 9.51 19.19
N LEU A 51 -4.26 10.02 19.65
CA LEU A 51 -3.54 9.44 20.77
C LEU A 51 -4.24 9.88 22.07
N ILE A 52 -4.75 8.91 22.84
CA ILE A 52 -5.21 9.17 24.20
C ILE A 52 -3.97 9.14 25.11
N TYR A 53 -3.47 10.31 25.49
CA TYR A 53 -2.54 10.42 26.62
C TYR A 53 -3.35 10.44 27.92
N ARG A 54 -3.05 9.52 28.84
CA ARG A 54 -3.52 9.52 30.24
C ARG A 54 -2.40 9.93 31.16
#